data_AF-A0A1W9MC97-F1
#
_entry.id   AF-A0A1W9MC97-F1
#
_cell.length_a   1.000
_cell.length_b   1.000
_cell.length_c   1.000
_cell.angle_alpha   90.00
_cell.angle_beta   90.00
_cell.angle_gamma   90.00
#
_symmetry.space_group_name_H-M   'P 1'
#
loop_
_entity.id
_entity.type
_entity.pdbx_description
1 polymer ?
#
loop_
_entity_poly.entity_id
_entity_poly.type
_entity_poly.pdbx_seq_one_letter_code
_entity_poly.pdbx_strand_id
1 'polypeptide(L)' 'MAMSRSEMISTLLEDYDIDPKRFQISWVSSAEPDKFVAAVKDITSRVKRLGPVKATEAAQ' A
#
# COMPACT_ATOMS: atom_id res chain seq x y z
N MET A 1 -5.32 -6.40 -15.96
CA MET A 1 -3.91 -5.97 -15.88
C MET A 1 -3.57 -5.35 -14.52
N ALA A 2 -4.26 -4.30 -14.07
CA ALA A 2 -3.96 -3.64 -12.80
C ALA A 2 -4.09 -4.55 -11.55
N MET A 3 -5.16 -5.35 -11.43
CA MET A 3 -5.33 -6.26 -10.29
C MET A 3 -4.22 -7.34 -10.22
N SER A 4 -3.91 -7.99 -11.34
CA SER A 4 -2.80 -8.95 -11.42
C SER A 4 -1.44 -8.33 -11.06
N ARG A 5 -1.20 -7.06 -11.44
CA ARG A 5 0.00 -6.33 -11.00
C ARG A 5 -0.04 -6.00 -9.51
N SER A 6 -1.20 -5.67 -8.96
CA SER A 6 -1.35 -5.40 -7.52
C SER A 6 -1.08 -6.64 -6.66
N GLU A 7 -1.49 -7.82 -7.12
CA GLU A 7 -1.20 -9.10 -6.47
C GLU A 7 0.31 -9.38 -6.49
N MET A 8 0.96 -9.21 -7.64
CA MET A 8 2.41 -9.35 -7.77
C MET A 8 3.18 -8.39 -6.84
N ILE A 9 2.72 -7.14 -6.70
CA ILE A 9 3.33 -6.17 -5.79
C ILE A 9 3.21 -6.65 -4.34
N SER A 10 2.05 -7.14 -3.91
CA SER A 10 1.87 -7.66 -2.56
C SER A 10 2.82 -8.82 -2.27
N THR A 11 2.98 -9.76 -3.21
CA THR A 11 3.95 -10.87 -3.09
C THR A 11 5.39 -10.35 -2.99
N LEU A 12 5.78 -9.38 -3.83
CA LEU A 12 7.12 -8.79 -3.77
C LEU A 12 7.37 -8.11 -2.42
N LEU A 13 6.40 -7.41 -1.85
CA LEU A 13 6.58 -6.79 -0.53
C LEU A 13 6.89 -7.84 0.54
N GLU A 14 6.19 -8.97 0.52
CA GLU A 14 6.47 -10.09 1.42
C GLU A 14 7.91 -10.64 1.22
N ASP A 15 8.37 -10.78 -0.03
CA ASP A 15 9.74 -11.24 -0.34
C ASP A 15 10.83 -10.31 0.22
N TYR A 16 10.55 -9.00 0.33
CA TYR A 16 11.46 -8.00 0.90
C TYR A 16 11.28 -7.79 2.42
N ASP A 17 10.52 -8.64 3.11
CA ASP A 17 10.18 -8.51 4.54
C ASP A 17 9.43 -7.20 4.87
N ILE A 18 8.67 -6.69 3.89
CA ILE A 18 7.81 -5.51 4.03
C ILE A 18 6.36 -5.96 4.16
N ASP A 19 5.67 -5.56 5.23
CA ASP A 19 4.26 -5.92 5.43
C ASP A 19 3.41 -5.48 4.22
N PRO A 20 2.75 -6.41 3.49
CA PRO A 20 1.97 -6.11 2.29
C PRO A 20 0.77 -5.19 2.57
N LYS A 21 0.34 -5.06 3.84
CA LYS A 21 -0.67 -4.09 4.27
C LYS A 21 -0.21 -2.64 4.10
N ARG A 22 1.06 -2.39 3.77
CA ARG A 22 1.56 -1.05 3.37
C ARG A 22 1.14 -0.64 1.97
N PHE A 23 0.56 -1.56 1.19
CA PHE A 23 0.05 -1.30 -0.14
C PHE A 23 -1.47 -1.51 -0.21
N GLN A 24 -2.11 -0.81 -1.14
CA GLN A 24 -3.53 -0.94 -1.46
C GLN A 24 -3.82 -0.28 -2.80
N ILE A 25 -4.71 -0.90 -3.56
CA ILE A 25 -5.32 -0.31 -4.74
C ILE A 25 -6.76 0.09 -4.41
N SER A 26 -7.20 1.26 -4.89
CA SER A 26 -8.57 1.73 -4.71
C SER A 26 -9.06 2.42 -5.96
N TRP A 27 -10.23 2.02 -6.44
CA TRP A 27 -10.87 2.58 -7.63
C TRP A 27 -11.81 3.70 -7.18
N VAL A 28 -11.45 4.93 -7.53
CA VAL A 28 -12.22 6.13 -7.18
C VAL A 28 -12.47 6.94 -8.44
N SER A 29 -13.73 7.22 -8.72
CA SER A 29 -14.11 8.11 -9.83
C SER A 29 -14.03 9.58 -9.39
N SER A 30 -14.00 10.49 -10.36
CA SER A 30 -14.00 11.94 -10.09
C SER A 30 -15.26 12.44 -9.37
N ALA A 31 -16.34 11.65 -9.33
CA ALA A 31 -17.58 11.97 -8.64
C ALA A 31 -17.63 11.47 -7.18
N GLU A 32 -16.57 10.82 -6.68
CA GLU A 32 -16.52 10.20 -5.35
C GLU A 32 -15.41 10.82 -4.44
N PRO A 33 -15.42 12.13 -4.17
CA PRO A 33 -14.37 12.78 -3.37
C PRO A 33 -14.29 12.21 -1.94
N ASP A 34 -15.43 11.89 -1.31
CA ASP A 34 -15.46 11.33 0.05
C ASP A 34 -14.81 9.94 0.12
N LYS A 35 -14.96 9.13 -0.94
CA LYS A 35 -14.32 7.82 -1.07
C LYS A 35 -12.81 7.95 -1.20
N PHE A 36 -12.33 8.94 -1.97
CA PHE A 36 -10.91 9.25 -2.06
C PHE A 36 -10.34 9.62 -0.68
N VAL A 37 -11.01 10.55 0.02
CA VAL A 37 -10.60 10.99 1.36
C VAL A 37 -10.58 9.82 2.33
N ALA A 38 -11.59 8.95 2.31
CA ALA A 38 -11.64 7.75 3.15
C ALA A 38 -10.49 6.77 2.84
N ALA A 39 -10.24 6.49 1.55
CA ALA A 39 -9.16 5.59 1.14
C ALA A 39 -7.78 6.10 1.57
N VAL A 40 -7.49 7.40 1.38
CA VAL A 40 -6.23 8.01 1.80
C VAL A 40 -6.08 7.99 3.33
N LYS A 41 -7.14 8.29 4.08
CA LYS A 41 -7.13 8.24 5.55
C LYS A 41 -6.86 6.83 6.05
N ASP A 42 -7.47 5.81 5.45
CA ASP A 42 -7.30 4.42 5.85
C ASP A 42 -5.85 3.94 5.65
N ILE A 43 -5.30 4.06 4.43
CA ILE A 43 -3.91 3.64 4.16
C ILE A 43 -2.92 4.43 5.02
N THR A 44 -3.12 5.73 5.18
CA THR A 44 -2.23 6.58 6.00
C THR A 44 -2.25 6.11 7.46
N SER A 45 -3.45 5.86 8.02
CA SER A 45 -3.59 5.41 9.39
C SER A 45 -2.98 4.02 9.58
N ARG A 46 -3.15 3.13 8.60
CA ARG A 46 -2.57 1.78 8.58
C ARG A 46 -1.05 1.82 8.58
N VAL A 47 -0.44 2.58 7.68
CA VAL A 47 1.03 2.74 7.61
C VAL A 47 1.58 3.37 8.90
N LYS A 48 0.90 4.38 9.46
CA LYS A 48 1.29 4.96 10.76
C LYS A 48 1.30 3.93 11.89
N ARG A 49 0.29 3.04 11.96
CA ARG A 49 0.25 1.95 12.97
C ARG A 49 1.35 0.92 12.76
N LEU A 50 1.72 0.63 11.52
CA LEU A 50 2.82 -0.29 11.20
C LEU A 50 4.21 0.30 11.48
N GLY A 51 4.29 1.62 11.68
CA GLY A 51 5.55 2.33 11.90
C GLY A 51 6.44 2.40 10.65
N PRO A 52 7.63 3.00 10.76
CA PRO A 52 8.60 3.07 9.66
C PRO A 52 8.98 1.67 9.15
N VAL A 53 9.26 1.56 7.84
CA VAL A 53 9.90 0.36 7.30
C VAL A 53 11.32 0.33 7.89
N LYS A 54 11.74 -0.83 8.40
CA LYS A 54 13.16 -1.02 8.76
C LYS A 54 13.93 -0.81 7.46
N ALA A 55 14.80 0.19 7.40
CA ALA A 55 15.65 0.38 6.24
C ALA A 55 16.51 -0.87 6.12
N THR A 56 16.08 -1.81 5.27
CA THR A 56 16.95 -2.89 4.83
C THR A 56 18.12 -2.18 4.17
N GLU A 57 19.35 -2.55 4.53
CA GLU A 57 20.56 -2.16 3.82
C GLU A 57 20.53 -2.78 2.40
N ALA A 58 19.58 -2.35 1.57
CA ALA A 58 19.44 -2.74 0.18
C ALA A 58 20.13 -1.66 -0.68
N ALA A 59 21.43 -1.53 -0.44
CA ALA A 59 22.40 -0.93 -1.36
C ALA A 59 23.77 -1.60 -1.11
N GLN A 60 23.81 -2.92 -1.28
CA GLN A 60 25.00 -3.67 -1.69
C GLN A 60 24.62 -4.55 -2.86
#